data_AF-A0A396JVZ7-F1
#
_entry.id   AF-A0A396JVZ7-F1
#
_cell.length_a   1.000
_cell.length_b   1.000
_cell.length_c   1.000
_cell.angle_alpha   90.00
_cell.angle_beta   90.00
_cell.angle_gamma   90.00
#
_symmetry.space_group_name_H-M   'P 1'
#
loop_
_entity.id
_entity.type
_entity.pdbx_description
1 polymer ?
#
loop_
_entity_poly.entity_id
_entity_poly.type
_entity_poly.pdbx_seq_one_letter_code
_entity_poly.pdbx_strand_id
1 'polypeptide(L)'
;MKDKGVVVDFVVFQNIIYAVTLKANIGVLSLDSPNIKFLKLNSTPNEIYYYNLRLVICDEQLLVVNVRHRQIKKVFKIEGSTMNYVKLKILGDIALFYDADNFRANCHVLSNPSLWGYESNSVYIINQFFTRCSVYS
;
A
#
# COMPACT_ATOMS: atom_id res chain seq x y z
N MET A 1 -17.73 -4.56 23.16
CA MET A 1 -17.24 -5.50 22.12
C MET A 1 -15.88 -5.00 21.64
N LYS A 2 -14.79 -5.74 21.86
CA LYS A 2 -13.47 -5.38 21.30
C LYS A 2 -13.55 -5.57 19.79
N ASP A 3 -13.55 -4.46 19.07
CA ASP A 3 -13.68 -4.37 17.62
C ASP A 3 -12.68 -5.31 16.94
N LYS A 4 -13.18 -6.31 16.21
CA LYS A 4 -12.34 -7.29 15.50
C LYS A 4 -11.61 -6.54 14.38
N GLY A 5 -10.28 -6.58 14.39
CA GLY A 5 -9.43 -5.92 13.40
C GLY A 5 -9.58 -6.54 12.02
N VAL A 6 -10.62 -6.16 11.28
CA VAL A 6 -10.87 -6.61 9.91
C VAL A 6 -9.68 -6.23 9.05
N VAL A 7 -9.04 -7.22 8.45
CA VAL A 7 -7.97 -7.03 7.46
C VAL A 7 -8.59 -6.49 6.17
N VAL A 8 -7.99 -5.43 5.62
CA VAL A 8 -8.44 -4.81 4.36
C VAL A 8 -7.48 -5.06 3.20
N ASP A 9 -6.21 -5.33 3.50
CA ASP A 9 -5.22 -5.72 2.51
C ASP A 9 -4.06 -6.50 3.14
N PHE A 10 -3.34 -7.27 2.33
CA PHE A 10 -2.12 -7.97 2.75
C PHE A 10 -1.13 -8.12 1.59
N VAL A 11 0.16 -8.22 1.92
CA VAL A 11 1.24 -8.52 0.97
C VAL A 11 2.20 -9.51 1.60
N VAL A 12 2.92 -10.25 0.76
CA VAL A 12 4.04 -11.09 1.17
C VAL A 12 5.33 -10.37 0.79
N PHE A 13 6.23 -10.18 1.74
CA PHE A 13 7.52 -9.54 1.52
C PHE A 13 8.57 -10.15 2.45
N GLN A 14 9.73 -10.54 1.90
CA GLN A 14 10.82 -11.16 2.67
C GLN A 14 10.34 -12.33 3.56
N ASN A 15 9.51 -13.22 3.00
CA ASN A 15 8.88 -14.35 3.69
C ASN A 15 8.02 -13.99 4.92
N ILE A 16 7.53 -12.74 4.96
CA ILE A 16 6.61 -12.24 5.98
C ILE A 16 5.31 -11.81 5.29
N ILE A 17 4.18 -12.26 5.82
CA ILE A 17 2.87 -11.70 5.50
C ILE A 17 2.70 -10.43 6.32
N TYR A 18 2.54 -9.29 5.65
CA TYR A 18 2.12 -8.03 6.23
C TYR A 18 0.64 -7.84 5.94
N ALA A 19 -0.15 -7.51 6.95
CA ALA A 19 -1.59 -7.27 6.82
C ALA A 19 -1.95 -5.92 7.42
N VAL A 20 -2.76 -5.14 6.73
CA VAL A 20 -3.29 -3.87 7.25
C VAL A 20 -4.76 -4.04 7.59
N THR A 21 -5.17 -3.58 8.75
CA THR A 21 -6.59 -3.59 9.16
C THR A 21 -7.29 -2.30 8.80
N LEU A 22 -8.62 -2.29 8.91
CA LEU A 22 -9.42 -1.08 8.83
C LEU A 22 -8.80 0.04 9.68
N LYS A 23 -8.42 -0.20 10.93
CA LYS A 23 -7.88 0.86 11.82
C LYS A 23 -6.43 1.28 11.52
N ALA A 24 -5.89 0.99 10.34
CA ALA A 24 -4.50 1.25 9.98
C ALA A 24 -3.47 0.57 10.90
N ASN A 25 -3.86 -0.55 11.50
CA ASN A 25 -2.95 -1.42 12.24
C ASN A 25 -2.21 -2.35 11.25
N ILE A 26 -0.87 -2.48 11.34
CA ILE A 26 -0.05 -3.46 10.59
C ILE A 26 0.25 -4.76 11.39
N GLY A 27 -0.46 -5.83 11.07
CA GLY A 27 -0.11 -7.16 11.52
C GLY A 27 1.05 -7.74 10.70
N VAL A 28 1.88 -8.57 11.32
CA VAL A 28 2.93 -9.32 10.62
C VAL A 28 2.98 -10.76 11.08
N LEU A 29 3.29 -11.63 10.13
CA LEU A 29 3.40 -13.07 10.30
C LEU A 29 4.57 -13.61 9.48
N SER A 30 5.60 -14.14 10.13
CA SER A 30 6.70 -14.83 9.44
C SER A 30 6.28 -16.22 8.96
N LEU A 31 6.71 -16.57 7.75
CA LEU A 31 6.52 -17.88 7.11
C LEU A 31 7.73 -18.82 7.29
N ASP A 32 8.84 -18.35 7.87
CA ASP A 32 10.07 -19.14 8.09
C ASP A 32 9.94 -20.18 9.21
N SER A 33 8.82 -20.17 9.93
CA SER A 33 8.60 -21.01 11.10
C SER A 33 7.30 -21.81 10.94
N PRO A 34 7.29 -23.12 11.29
CA PRO A 34 6.05 -23.89 11.36
C PRO A 34 5.09 -23.33 12.42
N ASN A 35 5.60 -22.53 13.35
CA ASN A 35 4.82 -21.78 14.34
C ASN A 35 4.61 -20.35 13.85
N ILE A 36 3.35 -20.04 13.52
CA ILE A 36 2.85 -18.72 13.17
C ILE A 36 3.12 -17.75 14.35
N LYS A 37 4.07 -16.83 14.18
CA LYS A 37 4.36 -15.77 15.16
C LYS A 37 3.73 -14.46 14.70
N PHE A 38 2.72 -14.01 15.43
CA PHE A 38 2.11 -12.71 15.25
C PHE A 38 2.93 -11.64 15.99
N LEU A 39 3.48 -10.65 15.30
CA LEU A 39 4.12 -9.50 15.97
C LEU A 39 3.13 -8.36 16.20
N LYS A 40 3.40 -7.57 17.24
CA LYS A 40 2.52 -6.53 17.75
C LYS A 40 2.74 -5.21 17.02
N LEU A 41 1.64 -4.50 16.90
CA LEU A 41 1.43 -3.22 16.23
C LEU A 41 2.10 -2.05 16.93
N ASN A 42 2.64 -1.11 16.15
CA ASN A 42 2.97 0.24 16.62
C ASN A 42 2.09 1.29 15.90
N SER A 43 1.87 2.39 16.61
CA SER A 43 0.97 3.56 16.40
C SER A 43 0.30 3.75 15.03
N THR A 44 -1.01 4.05 15.06
CA THR A 44 -1.84 4.36 13.89
C THR A 44 -1.96 5.86 13.65
N PRO A 45 -1.76 6.37 12.42
CA PRO A 45 -2.03 7.78 12.11
C PRO A 45 -3.54 8.12 12.16
N ASN A 46 -3.89 9.22 12.84
CA ASN A 46 -5.30 9.63 13.06
C ASN A 46 -6.09 10.00 11.79
N GLU A 47 -5.41 10.35 10.69
CA GLU A 47 -6.04 10.94 9.50
C GLU A 47 -6.17 9.96 8.31
N ILE A 48 -6.14 8.66 8.59
CA ILE A 48 -6.23 7.64 7.54
C ILE A 48 -7.71 7.23 7.33
N TYR A 49 -8.12 7.18 6.05
CA TYR A 49 -9.43 6.66 5.68
C TYR A 49 -9.34 5.14 5.55
N TYR A 50 -9.79 4.49 6.61
CA TYR A 50 -9.65 3.07 6.93
C TYR A 50 -10.07 2.07 5.84
N TYR A 51 -11.09 2.39 5.03
CA TYR A 51 -11.64 1.47 4.02
C TYR A 51 -10.83 1.39 2.71
N ASN A 52 -9.82 2.23 2.54
CA ASN A 52 -9.11 2.38 1.28
C ASN A 52 -7.59 2.27 1.44
N LEU A 53 -7.17 1.50 2.45
CA LEU A 53 -5.76 1.20 2.65
C LEU A 53 -5.32 0.07 1.72
N ARG A 54 -4.18 0.27 1.08
CA ARG A 54 -3.50 -0.75 0.29
C ARG A 54 -2.07 -0.93 0.78
N LEU A 55 -1.60 -2.16 0.78
CA LEU A 55 -0.19 -2.48 1.00
C LEU A 55 0.49 -2.67 -0.35
N VAL A 56 1.64 -2.05 -0.53
CA VAL A 56 2.42 -2.10 -1.76
C VAL A 56 3.88 -2.36 -1.41
N ILE A 57 4.51 -3.27 -2.14
CA ILE A 57 5.96 -3.46 -2.11
C ILE A 57 6.57 -2.74 -3.30
N CYS A 58 7.51 -1.85 -3.05
CA CYS A 58 8.23 -1.13 -4.09
C CYS A 58 9.66 -0.86 -3.62
N ASP A 59 10.65 -1.20 -4.46
CA ASP A 59 12.09 -1.02 -4.19
C ASP A 59 12.52 -1.49 -2.78
N GLU A 60 12.10 -2.71 -2.42
CA GLU A 60 12.35 -3.32 -1.11
C GLU A 60 11.74 -2.57 0.09
N GLN A 61 10.78 -1.69 -0.16
CA GLN A 61 10.06 -0.94 0.88
C GLN A 61 8.61 -1.40 0.96
N LEU A 62 8.13 -1.57 2.20
CA LEU A 62 6.71 -1.74 2.48
C LEU A 62 6.04 -0.38 2.62
N LEU A 63 5.11 -0.11 1.71
CA LEU A 63 4.32 1.11 1.67
C LEU A 63 2.86 0.84 2.03
N VAL A 64 2.26 1.77 2.76
CA VAL A 64 0.82 1.85 2.99
C VAL A 64 0.30 3.04 2.20
N VAL A 65 -0.58 2.75 1.24
CA VAL A 65 -1.19 3.74 0.37
C VAL A 65 -2.63 3.97 0.82
N ASN A 66 -2.97 5.20 1.17
CA ASN A 66 -4.34 5.62 1.43
C ASN A 66 -4.93 6.19 0.13
N VAL A 67 -5.94 5.51 -0.39
CA VAL A 67 -6.66 5.91 -1.59
C VAL A 67 -7.98 6.58 -1.20
N ARG A 68 -8.42 7.60 -1.92
CA ARG A 68 -9.77 8.15 -1.75
C ARG A 68 -10.27 8.74 -3.05
N HIS A 69 -11.53 8.44 -3.40
CA HIS A 69 -12.16 8.92 -4.64
C HIS A 69 -11.28 8.69 -5.87
N ARG A 70 -10.75 7.46 -6.00
CA ARG A 70 -9.87 7.06 -7.11
C ARG A 70 -8.56 7.85 -7.21
N GLN A 71 -8.07 8.39 -6.09
CA GLN A 71 -6.81 9.13 -6.02
C GLN A 71 -5.97 8.65 -4.84
N ILE A 72 -4.66 8.54 -5.03
CA ILE A 72 -3.73 8.37 -3.91
C ILE A 72 -3.69 9.68 -3.12
N LYS A 73 -3.97 9.62 -1.81
CA LYS A 73 -3.99 10.79 -0.93
C LYS A 73 -2.75 10.89 -0.06
N LYS A 74 -2.30 9.75 0.48
CA LYS A 74 -1.14 9.69 1.36
C LYS A 74 -0.44 8.36 1.15
N VAL A 75 0.88 8.42 1.16
CA VAL A 75 1.75 7.24 1.17
C VAL A 75 2.57 7.28 2.44
N PHE A 76 2.63 6.14 3.11
CA PHE A 76 3.43 5.95 4.31
C PHE A 76 4.40 4.81 4.08
N LYS A 77 5.66 5.01 4.42
CA LYS A 77 6.63 3.93 4.54
C LYS A 77 6.50 3.30 5.92
N ILE A 78 6.54 1.98 5.99
CA ILE A 78 6.68 1.27 7.27
C ILE A 78 8.17 1.12 7.58
N GLU A 79 8.60 1.68 8.71
CA GLU A 79 9.96 1.49 9.21
C GLU A 79 10.06 0.11 9.88
N GLY A 80 10.84 -0.82 9.31
CA GLY A 80 10.82 -2.23 9.72
C GLY A 80 11.26 -2.51 11.17
N SER A 81 12.17 -1.72 11.73
CA SER A 81 12.65 -1.89 13.10
C SER A 81 11.62 -1.45 14.15
N THR A 82 10.90 -0.37 13.87
CA THR A 82 9.95 0.26 14.81
C THR A 82 8.50 0.00 14.44
N MET A 83 8.22 -0.63 13.30
CA MET A 83 6.88 -0.84 12.74
C MET A 83 6.03 0.44 12.71
N ASN A 84 6.67 1.60 12.54
CA ASN A 84 6.02 2.90 12.53
C ASN A 84 5.67 3.37 11.12
N TYR A 85 4.61 4.17 11.04
CA TYR A 85 4.21 4.88 9.85
C TYR A 85 5.04 6.16 9.66
N VAL A 86 5.83 6.22 8.59
CA VAL A 86 6.56 7.42 8.16
C VAL A 86 5.86 7.99 6.93
N LYS A 87 5.17 9.13 7.07
CA LYS A 87 4.48 9.78 5.94
C LYS A 87 5.50 10.29 4.91
N LEU A 88 5.36 9.88 3.66
CA LEU A 88 6.14 10.39 2.55
C LEU A 88 5.55 11.70 2.04
N LYS A 89 6.38 12.75 1.96
CA LYS A 89 6.03 14.05 1.34
C LYS A 89 6.21 14.03 -0.18
N ILE A 90 7.21 13.29 -0.65
CA ILE A 90 7.46 12.97 -2.05
C ILE A 90 7.75 11.47 -2.14
N LEU A 91 7.52 10.85 -3.29
CA LEU A 91 7.88 9.45 -3.55
C LEU A 91 9.37 9.31 -3.93
N GLY A 92 10.03 10.39 -4.36
CA GLY A 92 11.41 10.35 -4.83
C GLY A 92 11.50 9.62 -6.17
N ASP A 93 12.38 8.63 -6.29
CA ASP A 93 12.62 7.91 -7.54
C ASP A 93 11.51 6.90 -7.90
N ILE A 94 10.53 6.72 -7.00
CA ILE A 94 9.45 5.76 -7.14
C ILE A 94 8.28 6.33 -7.97
N ALA A 95 7.68 5.46 -8.79
CA ALA A 95 6.37 5.68 -9.38
C ALA A 95 5.34 4.66 -8.86
N LEU A 96 4.12 5.11 -8.58
CA LEU A 96 3.02 4.24 -8.13
C LEU A 96 1.97 4.08 -9.22
N PHE A 97 1.52 2.84 -9.41
CA PHE A 97 0.45 2.48 -10.34
C PHE A 97 -0.77 2.05 -9.55
N TYR A 98 -1.91 2.69 -9.81
CA TYR A 98 -3.16 2.42 -9.13
C TYR A 98 -4.29 2.18 -10.13
N ASP A 99 -4.86 0.98 -10.05
CA ASP A 99 -6.11 0.65 -10.73
C ASP A 99 -7.29 1.18 -9.91
N ALA A 100 -7.92 2.23 -10.42
CA ALA A 100 -9.03 2.92 -9.79
C ALA A 100 -10.38 2.23 -10.00
N ASP A 101 -10.44 1.20 -10.84
CA ASP A 101 -11.65 0.42 -10.99
C ASP A 101 -11.66 -0.78 -10.04
N ASN A 102 -12.66 -0.78 -9.17
CA ASN A 102 -13.02 -1.97 -8.40
C ASN A 102 -13.61 -3.08 -9.29
N PHE A 103 -13.88 -2.77 -10.57
CA PHE A 103 -14.33 -3.71 -11.58
C PHE A 103 -13.12 -4.09 -12.43
N ARG A 104 -12.78 -5.38 -12.42
CA ARG A 104 -11.59 -5.99 -13.04
C ARG A 104 -11.58 -5.92 -14.58
N ALA A 105 -11.96 -4.80 -15.17
CA ALA A 105 -11.95 -4.61 -16.61
C ALA A 105 -10.58 -4.05 -17.03
N ASN A 106 -9.69 -4.94 -17.45
CA ASN A 106 -8.65 -4.68 -18.44
C ASN A 106 -7.36 -3.94 -18.02
N CYS A 107 -7.05 -3.74 -16.74
CA CYS A 107 -5.76 -3.17 -16.32
C CYS A 107 -4.59 -4.19 -16.25
N HIS A 108 -4.75 -5.41 -16.79
CA HIS A 108 -3.72 -6.47 -16.78
C HIS A 108 -2.38 -6.05 -17.44
N VAL A 109 -2.44 -5.06 -18.32
CA VAL A 109 -1.31 -4.53 -19.09
C VAL A 109 -0.30 -3.79 -18.20
N LEU A 110 -0.71 -3.31 -17.02
CA LEU A 110 0.18 -2.71 -16.02
C LEU A 110 0.97 -3.73 -15.19
N SER A 111 0.83 -5.04 -15.42
CA SER A 111 1.64 -6.05 -14.71
C SER A 111 3.14 -5.91 -14.95
N ASN A 112 3.57 -5.11 -15.92
CA ASN A 112 4.98 -4.82 -16.15
C ASN A 112 5.23 -3.33 -16.51
N PRO A 113 5.19 -2.42 -15.51
CA PRO A 113 5.41 -0.99 -15.74
C PRO A 113 6.81 -0.66 -16.29
N SER A 114 7.78 -1.57 -16.13
CA SER A 114 9.12 -1.42 -16.69
C SER A 114 9.15 -1.36 -18.23
N LEU A 115 8.13 -1.91 -18.92
CA LEU A 115 8.04 -1.88 -20.38
C LEU A 115 7.62 -0.52 -20.95
N TRP A 116 7.06 0.36 -20.13
CA TRP A 116 6.41 1.60 -20.57
C TRP A 116 7.26 2.84 -20.29
N GLY A 117 8.25 2.69 -19.41
CA GLY A 117 8.92 3.83 -18.78
C GLY A 117 7.97 4.57 -17.83
N TYR A 118 8.54 5.23 -16.84
CA TYR A 118 7.78 6.06 -15.91
C TYR A 118 8.63 7.22 -15.42
N GLU A 119 7.96 8.30 -15.06
CA GLU A 119 8.58 9.44 -14.42
C GLU A 119 8.64 9.19 -12.92
N SER A 120 9.77 9.54 -12.31
CA SER A 120 9.93 9.55 -10.86
C SER A 120 8.93 10.48 -10.20
N ASN A 121 8.67 10.24 -8.92
CA ASN A 121 7.73 11.00 -8.10
C ASN A 121 6.31 11.09 -8.67
N SER A 122 5.87 10.09 -9.42
CA SER A 122 4.60 10.13 -10.15
C SER A 122 3.62 9.04 -9.73
N VAL A 123 2.33 9.36 -9.81
CA VAL A 123 1.22 8.42 -9.61
C VAL A 123 0.46 8.30 -10.92
N TYR A 124 0.36 7.06 -11.40
CA TYR A 124 -0.39 6.66 -12.57
C TYR A 124 -1.70 6.01 -12.11
N ILE A 125 -2.82 6.67 -12.43
CA ILE A 125 -4.16 6.22 -12.11
C ILE A 125 -4.83 5.80 -13.40
N ILE A 126 -5.30 4.56 -13.46
CA ILE A 126 -6.01 4.03 -14.63
C ILE A 126 -7.39 3.55 -14.19
N ASN A 127 -8.40 3.84 -15.01
CA ASN A 127 -9.69 3.17 -14.99
C ASN A 127 -10.22 3.04 -16.43
N GLN A 128 -11.37 2.40 -16.57
CA GLN A 128 -12.08 2.14 -17.82
C GLN A 128 -12.42 3.40 -18.63
N PHE A 129 -12.42 4.59 -18.01
CA PHE A 129 -12.77 5.85 -18.65
C PHE A 129 -11.57 6.78 -18.89
N PHE A 130 -10.52 6.69 -18.07
CA PHE A 130 -9.39 7.60 -18.16
C PHE A 130 -8.10 7.02 -17.60
N THR A 131 -6.99 7.51 -18.17
CA THR A 131 -5.64 7.40 -17.60
C THR A 131 -5.20 8.79 -17.15
N ARG A 132 -4.63 8.88 -15.95
CA ARG A 132 -4.11 10.13 -15.39
C ARG A 132 -2.74 9.88 -14.77
N CYS A 133 -1.76 10.69 -15.15
CA CYS A 133 -0.50 10.83 -14.43
C CYS A 133 -0.54 12.12 -13.61
N SER A 134 0.04 12.10 -12.42
CA SER A 134 0.27 13.29 -11.60
C SER A 134 1.50 13.13 -10.73
N VAL A 135 2.27 14.20 -10.59
CA VAL A 135 3.35 14.30 -9.59
C VAL A 135 2.75 14.19 -8.19
N TYR A 136 3.37 13.39 -7.33
CA TYR A 136 2.99 13.27 -5.93
C TYR A 136 3.60 14.42 -5.11
N SER A 137 2.74 15.13 -4.37
CA SER A 137 3.09 16.28 -3.52
C SER A 137 2.10 16.44 -2.37
#